data_AF-A0A7V9FZP5-F1
#
_entry.id   AF-A0A7V9FZP5-F1
#
_cell.length_a   1.000
_cell.length_b   1.000
_cell.length_c   1.000
_cell.angle_alpha   90.00
_cell.angle_beta   90.00
_cell.angle_gamma   90.00
#
_symmetry.space_group_name_H-M   'P 1'
#
loop_
_entity.id
_entity.type
_entity.pdbx_description
1 polymer ?
#
loop_
_entity_poly.entity_id
_entity_poly.type
_entity_poly.pdbx_seq_one_letter_code
_entity_poly.pdbx_strand_id
1 'polypeptide(L)'
;MRRLLVGLVAASALTIAAPAMAATKPVTITKNGFTPSSVTIDIGDTVTWRNSDAARHQVVAENGAFASPILRLGQSYSFTFQAAGTYRYRDSYNSGARGTVTVNGAPPSVSIAASQPIVLYGGQVRIAGQVSTKRAGETVRLLARPYPQSSFAEVAQIVTTADGQFDYLATPKILSAYQVSWRGASSIAVTVEVKPKVVISYARATGVFTTRVTGGSSYAGKSVYLQRLSSLGQWVNIKKVTLNLYGSKRFFAPTLPKGLSRVRIFMTVNQAGAGYLSSMSGTWSLTRR
;
A
#
# COMPACT_ATOMS: atom_id res chain seq x y z
N MET A 1 -55.98 -32.73 5.67
CA MET A 1 -56.34 -31.71 4.67
C MET A 1 -55.30 -30.59 4.72
N ARG A 2 -54.55 -30.40 3.63
CA ARG A 2 -53.40 -29.50 3.47
C ARG A 2 -53.81 -28.03 3.62
N ARG A 3 -53.09 -27.26 4.43
CA ARG A 3 -53.14 -25.78 4.43
C ARG A 3 -52.05 -25.26 3.49
N LEU A 4 -52.47 -24.46 2.50
CA LEU A 4 -51.62 -23.80 1.50
C LEU A 4 -50.90 -22.58 2.12
N LEU A 5 -49.58 -22.50 1.92
CA LEU A 5 -48.78 -21.29 2.09
C LEU A 5 -48.67 -20.59 0.74
N VAL A 6 -49.10 -19.32 0.68
CA VAL A 6 -48.88 -18.43 -0.46
C VAL A 6 -47.53 -17.75 -0.26
N GLY A 7 -46.55 -18.07 -1.12
CA GLY A 7 -45.26 -17.40 -1.17
C GLY A 7 -45.34 -16.15 -2.04
N LEU A 8 -45.04 -14.98 -1.45
CA LEU A 8 -44.89 -13.72 -2.17
C LEU A 8 -43.49 -13.67 -2.79
N VAL A 9 -43.39 -13.76 -4.12
CA VAL A 9 -42.13 -13.53 -4.84
C VAL A 9 -42.00 -12.03 -5.11
N ALA A 10 -41.10 -11.37 -4.38
CA ALA A 10 -40.69 -9.99 -4.67
C ALA A 10 -39.63 -10.02 -5.78
N ALA A 11 -40.01 -9.60 -7.00
CA ALA A 11 -39.07 -9.39 -8.10
C ALA A 11 -38.31 -8.07 -7.87
N SER A 12 -37.02 -8.14 -7.52
CA SER A 12 -36.14 -6.98 -7.46
C SER A 12 -35.76 -6.55 -8.89
N ALA A 13 -36.24 -5.38 -9.32
CA ALA A 13 -35.82 -4.75 -10.56
C ALA A 13 -34.36 -4.27 -10.42
N LEU A 14 -33.44 -4.92 -11.14
CA LEU A 14 -32.05 -4.50 -11.24
C LEU A 14 -31.98 -3.32 -12.24
N THR A 15 -31.79 -2.09 -11.74
CA THR A 15 -31.51 -0.94 -12.59
C THR A 15 -30.06 -1.02 -13.09
N ILE A 16 -29.87 -1.37 -14.36
CA ILE A 16 -28.57 -1.28 -15.01
C ILE A 16 -28.31 0.21 -15.30
N ALA A 17 -27.45 0.84 -14.51
CA ALA A 17 -26.96 2.19 -14.82
C ALA A 17 -26.11 2.11 -16.10
N ALA A 18 -26.58 2.72 -17.18
CA ALA A 18 -25.80 2.85 -18.41
C ALA A 18 -24.52 3.68 -18.12
N PRO A 19 -23.36 3.34 -18.69
CA PRO A 19 -22.16 4.15 -18.54
C PRO A 19 -22.44 5.53 -19.13
N ALA A 20 -22.29 6.58 -18.31
CA ALA A 20 -22.35 7.94 -18.79
C ALA A 20 -21.24 8.12 -19.85
N MET A 21 -21.63 8.42 -21.09
CA MET A 21 -20.67 8.74 -22.14
C MET A 21 -19.92 10.01 -21.75
N ALA A 22 -18.59 9.99 -21.90
CA ALA A 22 -17.75 11.16 -21.71
C ALA A 22 -18.25 12.31 -22.62
N ALA A 23 -18.58 13.45 -22.02
CA ALA A 23 -19.09 14.59 -22.77
C ALA A 23 -17.94 15.31 -23.48
N THR A 24 -18.22 15.85 -24.67
CA THR A 24 -17.31 16.76 -25.36
C THR A 24 -17.83 18.19 -25.22
N LYS A 25 -17.02 19.10 -24.67
CA LYS A 25 -17.32 20.53 -24.61
C LYS A 25 -16.55 21.31 -25.68
N PRO A 26 -17.24 22.04 -26.57
CA PRO A 26 -16.58 22.86 -27.57
C PRO A 26 -16.12 24.20 -26.99
N VAL A 27 -14.97 24.68 -27.44
CA VAL A 27 -14.48 26.05 -27.26
C VAL A 27 -14.06 26.57 -28.63
N THR A 28 -14.57 27.74 -29.03
CA THR A 28 -14.19 28.38 -30.29
C THR A 28 -13.13 29.43 -30.03
N ILE A 29 -12.08 29.44 -30.85
CA ILE A 29 -11.07 30.51 -30.87
C ILE A 29 -11.52 31.52 -31.92
N THR A 30 -11.71 32.77 -31.49
CA THR A 30 -12.13 33.90 -32.33
C THR A 30 -11.10 35.02 -32.25
N LYS A 31 -11.23 36.06 -33.08
CA LYS A 31 -10.41 37.28 -32.99
C LYS A 31 -10.40 37.94 -31.59
N ASN A 32 -11.47 37.73 -30.82
CA ASN A 32 -11.65 38.28 -29.47
C ASN A 32 -11.17 37.32 -28.36
N GLY A 33 -10.68 36.14 -28.72
CA GLY A 33 -10.24 35.09 -27.78
C GLY A 33 -11.16 33.87 -27.74
N PHE A 34 -11.08 33.13 -26.62
CA PHE A 34 -11.80 31.87 -26.40
C PHE A 34 -13.27 32.08 -26.05
N THR A 35 -14.17 31.36 -26.72
CA THR A 35 -15.62 31.41 -26.50
C THR A 35 -16.21 30.01 -26.36
N PRO A 36 -16.76 29.65 -25.18
CA PRO A 36 -16.69 30.40 -23.93
C PRO A 36 -15.25 30.48 -23.38
N SER A 37 -14.96 31.50 -22.58
CA SER A 37 -13.64 31.66 -21.93
C SER A 37 -13.47 30.74 -20.71
N SER A 38 -14.57 30.25 -20.14
CA SER A 38 -14.57 29.22 -19.09
C SER A 38 -15.53 28.07 -19.42
N VAL A 39 -15.11 26.85 -19.12
CA VAL A 39 -15.96 25.65 -19.20
C VAL A 39 -15.81 24.82 -17.95
N THR A 40 -16.92 24.21 -17.52
CA THR A 40 -16.94 23.20 -16.46
C THR A 40 -17.29 21.85 -17.05
N ILE A 41 -16.53 20.83 -16.69
CA ILE A 41 -16.66 19.45 -17.16
C ILE A 41 -16.44 18.47 -16.00
N ASP A 42 -16.76 17.19 -16.19
CA ASP A 42 -16.45 16.15 -15.20
C ASP A 42 -15.16 15.38 -15.57
N ILE A 43 -14.55 14.68 -14.60
CA ILE A 43 -13.40 13.79 -14.89
C ILE A 43 -13.80 12.78 -15.99
N GLY A 44 -13.00 12.75 -17.05
CA GLY A 44 -13.18 11.88 -18.21
C GLY A 44 -13.72 12.60 -19.44
N ASP A 45 -14.22 13.82 -19.29
CA ASP A 45 -14.71 14.63 -20.41
C ASP A 45 -13.57 15.20 -21.27
N THR A 46 -13.93 15.57 -22.50
CA THR A 46 -13.03 16.16 -23.50
C THR A 46 -13.41 17.61 -23.77
N VAL A 47 -12.42 18.51 -23.83
CA VAL A 47 -12.62 19.84 -24.42
C VAL A 47 -12.04 19.84 -25.82
N THR A 48 -12.81 20.37 -26.78
CA THR A 48 -12.37 20.54 -28.17
C THR A 48 -12.31 22.01 -28.51
N TRP A 49 -11.10 22.52 -28.74
CA TRP A 49 -10.87 23.87 -29.25
C TRP A 49 -10.90 23.87 -30.77
N ARG A 50 -11.69 24.75 -31.38
CA ARG A 50 -11.73 24.93 -32.83
C ARG A 50 -11.36 26.36 -33.19
N ASN A 51 -10.42 26.53 -34.12
CA ASN A 51 -10.08 27.84 -34.64
C ASN A 51 -11.12 28.31 -35.68
N SER A 52 -11.79 29.43 -35.42
CA SER A 52 -12.71 30.10 -36.34
C SER A 52 -12.22 31.49 -36.77
N ASP A 53 -10.96 31.82 -36.47
CA ASP A 53 -10.26 33.03 -36.91
C ASP A 53 -9.27 32.69 -38.04
N ALA A 54 -9.01 33.67 -38.91
CA ALA A 54 -8.02 33.55 -39.98
C ALA A 54 -6.58 33.53 -39.44
N ALA A 55 -6.36 34.09 -38.25
CA ALA A 55 -5.08 34.04 -37.56
C ALA A 55 -4.71 32.61 -37.09
N ARG A 56 -3.41 32.41 -36.81
CA ARG A 56 -2.90 31.16 -36.25
C ARG A 56 -2.99 31.23 -34.73
N HIS A 57 -3.42 30.14 -34.11
CA HIS A 57 -3.55 30.04 -32.65
C HIS A 57 -2.89 28.78 -32.11
N GLN A 58 -2.51 28.80 -30.84
CA GLN A 58 -2.01 27.62 -30.15
C GLN A 58 -2.47 27.62 -28.69
N VAL A 59 -3.19 26.59 -28.28
CA VAL A 59 -3.71 26.46 -26.92
C VAL A 59 -2.66 25.82 -26.03
N VAL A 60 -2.21 26.53 -24.99
CA VAL A 60 -1.17 26.05 -24.07
C VAL A 60 -1.62 26.22 -22.62
N ALA A 61 -1.62 25.12 -21.87
CA ALA A 61 -1.88 25.14 -20.43
C ALA A 61 -0.75 25.83 -19.67
N GLU A 62 -1.08 26.69 -18.71
CA GLU A 62 -0.09 27.43 -17.92
C GLU A 62 0.75 26.52 -17.02
N ASN A 63 0.19 25.39 -16.58
CA ASN A 63 0.87 24.37 -15.79
C ASN A 63 1.56 23.29 -16.64
N GLY A 64 1.58 23.43 -17.96
CA GLY A 64 2.18 22.48 -18.89
C GLY A 64 1.40 21.17 -19.09
N ALA A 65 0.16 21.06 -18.61
CA ALA A 65 -0.64 19.85 -18.73
C ALA A 65 -0.96 19.44 -20.19
N PHE A 66 -1.04 20.42 -21.11
CA PHE A 66 -1.26 20.19 -22.53
C PHE A 66 -0.78 21.38 -23.38
N ALA A 67 -0.48 21.09 -24.65
CA ALA A 67 -0.21 22.09 -25.69
C ALA A 67 -0.70 21.55 -27.04
N SER A 68 -1.47 22.35 -27.77
CA SER A 68 -1.91 21.99 -29.13
C SER A 68 -0.78 22.18 -30.15
N PRO A 69 -0.87 21.55 -31.32
CA PRO A 69 -0.22 22.07 -32.54
C PRO A 69 -0.70 23.49 -32.87
N ILE A 70 -0.05 24.14 -33.84
CA ILE A 70 -0.54 25.41 -34.39
C ILE A 70 -1.84 25.14 -35.17
N LEU A 71 -2.93 25.76 -34.73
CA LEU A 71 -4.25 25.65 -35.33
C LEU A 71 -4.47 26.77 -36.35
N ARG A 72 -4.64 26.39 -37.61
CA ARG A 72 -5.12 27.27 -38.70
C ARG A 72 -6.65 27.30 -38.73
N LEU A 73 -7.22 28.22 -39.51
CA LEU A 73 -8.67 28.35 -39.69
C LEU A 73 -9.33 26.98 -39.94
N GLY A 74 -10.35 26.67 -39.14
CA GLY A 74 -11.15 25.45 -39.20
C GLY A 74 -10.56 24.24 -38.47
N GLN A 75 -9.28 24.28 -38.06
CA GLN A 75 -8.64 23.16 -37.36
C GLN A 75 -9.07 23.07 -35.91
N SER A 76 -9.04 21.85 -35.37
CA SER A 76 -9.43 21.57 -33.99
C SER A 76 -8.37 20.80 -33.22
N TYR A 77 -8.36 20.96 -31.91
CA TYR A 77 -7.56 20.20 -30.95
C TYR A 77 -8.47 19.72 -29.82
N SER A 78 -8.34 18.46 -29.42
CA SER A 78 -9.13 17.87 -28.34
C SER A 78 -8.20 17.36 -27.24
N PHE A 79 -8.59 17.59 -25.98
CA PHE A 79 -7.88 17.07 -24.81
C PHE A 79 -8.86 16.49 -23.79
N THR A 80 -8.62 15.27 -23.33
CA THR A 80 -9.45 14.58 -22.34
C THR A 80 -8.87 14.77 -20.94
N PHE A 81 -9.67 15.29 -20.02
CA PHE A 81 -9.25 15.63 -18.67
C PHE A 81 -9.45 14.44 -17.73
N GLN A 82 -8.36 13.95 -17.15
CA GLN A 82 -8.37 12.75 -16.30
C GLN A 82 -8.22 13.06 -14.79
N ALA A 83 -8.07 14.33 -14.42
CA ALA A 83 -7.93 14.75 -13.04
C ALA A 83 -8.80 15.99 -12.76
N ALA A 84 -9.47 15.99 -11.62
CA ALA A 84 -10.20 17.16 -11.14
C ALA A 84 -9.24 18.32 -10.85
N GLY A 85 -9.72 19.54 -11.03
CA GLY A 85 -8.95 20.75 -10.80
C GLY A 85 -9.24 21.85 -11.82
N THR A 86 -8.52 22.96 -11.67
CA THR A 86 -8.66 24.13 -12.55
C THR A 86 -7.43 24.26 -13.44
N TYR A 87 -7.66 24.20 -14.74
CA TYR A 87 -6.64 24.31 -15.77
C TYR A 87 -6.77 25.66 -16.47
N ARG A 88 -5.85 26.57 -16.15
CA ARG A 88 -5.72 27.84 -16.86
C ARG A 88 -4.87 27.63 -18.12
N TYR A 89 -5.27 28.26 -19.21
CA TYR A 89 -4.57 28.17 -20.48
C TYR A 89 -4.62 29.50 -21.22
N ARG A 90 -3.71 29.67 -22.17
CA ARG A 90 -3.59 30.87 -23.01
C ARG A 90 -3.40 30.50 -24.46
N ASP A 91 -3.51 31.50 -25.32
CA ASP A 91 -3.01 31.43 -26.68
C ASP A 91 -1.54 31.92 -26.73
N SER A 92 -0.64 31.12 -27.31
CA SER A 92 0.75 31.53 -27.52
C SER A 92 0.91 32.66 -28.54
N TYR A 93 -0.05 32.82 -29.47
CA TYR A 93 -0.01 33.84 -30.54
C TYR A 93 -0.81 35.11 -30.21
N ASN A 94 -1.59 35.09 -29.13
CA ASN A 94 -2.35 36.23 -28.63
C ASN A 94 -2.25 36.30 -27.11
N SER A 95 -1.36 37.17 -26.62
CA SER A 95 -1.06 37.31 -25.19
C SER A 95 -2.27 37.73 -24.33
N GLY A 96 -3.30 38.32 -24.95
CA GLY A 96 -4.54 38.72 -24.27
C GLY A 96 -5.58 37.61 -24.13
N ALA A 97 -5.50 36.54 -24.93
CA ALA A 97 -6.49 35.46 -24.91
C ALA A 97 -6.16 34.42 -23.82
N ARG A 98 -7.06 34.31 -22.83
CA ARG A 98 -6.97 33.33 -21.73
C ARG A 98 -8.28 32.57 -21.57
N GLY A 99 -8.17 31.32 -21.14
CA GLY A 99 -9.32 30.50 -20.81
C GLY A 99 -9.08 29.62 -19.59
N THR A 100 -10.16 29.05 -19.07
CA THR A 100 -10.13 28.16 -17.90
C THR A 100 -11.02 26.94 -18.13
N VAL A 101 -10.51 25.74 -17.82
CA VAL A 101 -11.31 24.52 -17.70
C VAL A 101 -11.36 24.14 -16.22
N THR A 102 -12.56 24.06 -15.65
CA THR A 102 -12.79 23.50 -14.32
C THR A 102 -13.28 22.07 -14.48
N VAL A 103 -12.53 21.12 -13.95
CA VAL A 103 -12.86 19.69 -13.97
C VAL A 103 -13.39 19.31 -12.60
N ASN A 104 -14.68 19.01 -12.54
CA ASN A 104 -15.36 18.51 -11.37
C ASN A 104 -14.99 17.04 -11.10
N GLY A 105 -14.94 16.70 -9.82
CA GLY A 105 -14.63 15.36 -9.34
C GLY A 105 -13.90 15.44 -8.00
N ALA A 106 -13.94 14.35 -7.23
CA ALA A 106 -13.08 14.27 -6.06
C ALA A 106 -11.60 14.29 -6.52
N PRO A 107 -10.71 14.99 -5.79
CA PRO A 107 -9.29 14.92 -6.09
C PRO A 107 -8.83 13.44 -6.06
N PRO A 108 -7.84 13.06 -6.88
CA PRO A 108 -7.26 11.72 -6.81
C PRO A 108 -6.87 11.39 -5.37
N SER A 109 -7.36 10.26 -4.86
CA SER A 109 -6.95 9.72 -3.57
C SER A 109 -6.73 8.22 -3.68
N VAL A 110 -5.83 7.71 -2.84
CA VAL A 110 -5.45 6.30 -2.84
C VAL A 110 -5.32 5.82 -1.40
N SER A 111 -6.01 4.72 -1.10
CA SER A 111 -5.94 4.07 0.20
C SER A 111 -4.81 3.04 0.24
N ILE A 112 -4.37 2.69 1.45
CA ILE A 112 -3.40 1.62 1.68
C ILE A 112 -3.68 0.97 3.04
N ALA A 113 -3.49 -0.33 3.11
CA ALA A 113 -3.49 -1.11 4.34
C ALA A 113 -2.47 -2.27 4.23
N ALA A 114 -1.92 -2.66 5.37
CA ALA A 114 -1.18 -3.91 5.51
C ALA A 114 -2.10 -4.96 6.16
N SER A 115 -2.09 -6.20 5.67
CA SER A 115 -2.92 -7.28 6.22
C SER A 115 -2.60 -7.60 7.69
N GLN A 116 -1.40 -7.26 8.14
CA GLN A 116 -0.95 -7.37 9.53
C GLN A 116 0.14 -6.35 9.82
N PRO A 117 0.14 -5.72 11.02
CA PRO A 117 1.14 -4.72 11.39
C PRO A 117 2.47 -5.34 11.82
N ILE A 118 2.51 -6.64 12.14
CA ILE A 118 3.71 -7.32 12.65
C ILE A 118 3.88 -8.66 11.93
N VAL A 119 5.08 -8.94 11.44
CA VAL A 119 5.45 -10.25 10.88
C VAL A 119 6.69 -10.83 11.55
N LEU A 120 6.85 -12.15 11.45
CA LEU A 120 8.15 -12.78 11.71
C LEU A 120 9.07 -12.57 10.50
N TYR A 121 10.37 -12.52 10.74
CA TYR A 121 11.37 -12.44 9.68
C TYR A 121 11.19 -13.59 8.66
N GLY A 122 11.17 -13.22 7.38
CA GLY A 122 10.86 -14.11 6.26
C GLY A 122 9.37 -14.38 6.05
N GLY A 123 8.50 -13.83 6.91
CA GLY A 123 7.06 -13.83 6.73
C GLY A 123 6.62 -12.80 5.70
N GLN A 124 5.47 -13.06 5.09
CA GLN A 124 4.87 -12.19 4.09
C GLN A 124 3.72 -11.38 4.68
N VAL A 125 3.50 -10.19 4.13
CA VAL A 125 2.37 -9.31 4.45
C VAL A 125 1.78 -8.82 3.13
N ARG A 126 0.45 -8.82 3.03
CA ARG A 126 -0.22 -8.26 1.87
C ARG A 126 -0.38 -6.76 2.09
N ILE A 127 0.17 -5.95 1.20
CA ILE A 127 -0.06 -4.52 1.11
C ILE A 127 -1.13 -4.32 0.06
N ALA A 128 -2.28 -3.73 0.41
CA ALA A 128 -3.41 -3.58 -0.50
C ALA A 128 -4.06 -2.21 -0.35
N GLY A 129 -4.81 -1.81 -1.36
CA GLY A 129 -5.51 -0.53 -1.35
C GLY A 129 -6.42 -0.37 -2.55
N GLN A 130 -6.96 0.84 -2.70
CA GLN A 130 -7.90 1.19 -3.74
C GLN A 130 -7.67 2.63 -4.20
N VAL A 131 -7.77 2.87 -5.51
CA VAL A 131 -7.78 4.21 -6.09
C VAL A 131 -9.20 4.78 -6.14
N SER A 132 -9.35 6.10 -5.95
CA SER A 132 -10.66 6.75 -5.83
C SER A 132 -11.55 6.66 -7.07
N THR A 133 -10.95 6.49 -8.25
CA THR A 133 -11.62 6.28 -9.54
C THR A 133 -12.33 4.93 -9.67
N LYS A 134 -11.96 3.93 -8.86
CA LYS A 134 -12.46 2.55 -8.93
C LYS A 134 -12.29 1.87 -10.29
N ARG A 135 -11.40 2.37 -11.15
CA ARG A 135 -11.15 1.81 -12.49
C ARG A 135 -10.00 0.80 -12.45
N ALA A 136 -10.15 -0.26 -13.22
CA ALA A 136 -9.07 -1.19 -13.52
C ALA A 136 -8.09 -0.58 -14.55
N GLY A 137 -6.88 -1.12 -14.62
CA GLY A 137 -5.88 -0.73 -15.62
C GLY A 137 -5.06 0.51 -15.26
N GLU A 138 -5.17 0.99 -14.03
CA GLU A 138 -4.41 2.17 -13.57
C GLU A 138 -3.14 1.76 -12.84
N THR A 139 -2.03 2.42 -13.15
CA THR A 139 -0.75 2.11 -12.51
C THR A 139 -0.57 2.91 -11.23
N VAL A 140 -0.42 2.22 -10.10
CA VAL A 140 0.02 2.78 -8.82
C VAL A 140 1.48 2.43 -8.56
N ARG A 141 2.21 3.32 -7.88
CA ARG A 141 3.61 3.09 -7.46
C ARG A 141 3.62 2.76 -5.98
N LEU A 142 4.04 1.55 -5.63
CA LEU A 142 4.29 1.17 -4.24
C LEU A 142 5.72 1.59 -3.89
N LEU A 143 5.86 2.36 -2.82
CA LEU A 143 7.14 2.76 -2.26
C LEU A 143 7.34 2.12 -0.89
N ALA A 144 8.59 1.82 -0.55
CA ALA A 144 8.98 1.36 0.76
C ALA A 144 10.13 2.19 1.32
N ARG A 145 10.12 2.37 2.63
CA ARG A 145 11.22 2.91 3.42
C ARG A 145 11.53 1.93 4.55
N PRO A 146 12.43 0.95 4.32
CA PRO A 146 12.96 0.11 5.38
C PRO A 146 13.73 0.98 6.40
N TYR A 147 13.90 0.50 7.63
CA TYR A 147 14.81 1.11 8.59
C TYR A 147 16.27 0.73 8.24
N PRO A 148 17.25 1.65 8.32
CA PRO A 148 17.17 3.04 8.78
C PRO A 148 17.06 4.09 7.65
N GLN A 149 16.60 3.70 6.45
CA GLN A 149 16.52 4.59 5.31
C GLN A 149 15.65 5.82 5.63
N SER A 150 16.08 7.00 5.15
CA SER A 150 15.40 8.28 5.39
C SER A 150 14.30 8.58 4.37
N SER A 151 14.45 8.09 3.13
CA SER A 151 13.53 8.32 2.02
C SER A 151 12.85 7.04 1.54
N PHE A 152 11.68 7.22 0.94
CA PHE A 152 10.96 6.15 0.24
C PHE A 152 11.63 5.86 -1.11
N ALA A 153 11.75 4.58 -1.45
CA ALA A 153 12.16 4.10 -2.75
C ALA A 153 11.02 3.29 -3.39
N GLU A 154 10.83 3.44 -4.69
CA GLU A 154 9.85 2.64 -5.44
C GLU A 154 10.26 1.16 -5.41
N VAL A 155 9.34 0.28 -5.03
CA VAL A 155 9.56 -1.18 -4.96
C VAL A 155 8.72 -1.95 -5.97
N ALA A 156 7.60 -1.39 -6.43
CA ALA A 156 6.76 -2.00 -7.45
C ALA A 156 5.87 -0.96 -8.14
N GLN A 157 5.53 -1.25 -9.40
CA GLN A 157 4.40 -0.65 -10.09
C GLN A 157 3.31 -1.70 -10.22
N ILE A 158 2.09 -1.37 -9.79
CA ILE A 158 0.98 -2.32 -9.70
C ILE A 158 -0.18 -1.77 -10.51
N VAL A 159 -0.73 -2.60 -11.38
CA VAL A 159 -1.92 -2.23 -12.18
C VAL A 159 -3.16 -2.58 -11.38
N THR A 160 -4.10 -1.64 -11.26
CA THR A 160 -5.36 -1.87 -10.56
C THR A 160 -6.23 -2.88 -11.29
N THR A 161 -6.96 -3.65 -10.51
CA THR A 161 -7.96 -4.62 -10.94
C THR A 161 -9.36 -4.01 -10.86
N ALA A 162 -10.40 -4.84 -10.92
CA ALA A 162 -11.77 -4.41 -10.72
C ALA A 162 -11.92 -3.57 -9.44
N ASP A 163 -12.84 -2.61 -9.48
CA ASP A 163 -13.06 -1.62 -8.42
C ASP A 163 -11.82 -0.77 -8.07
N GLY A 164 -10.80 -0.72 -8.94
CA GLY A 164 -9.58 0.05 -8.68
C GLY A 164 -8.73 -0.52 -7.55
N GLN A 165 -8.90 -1.81 -7.23
CA GLN A 165 -8.15 -2.47 -6.18
C GLN A 165 -6.75 -2.87 -6.65
N PHE A 166 -5.79 -2.84 -5.74
CA PHE A 166 -4.45 -3.36 -5.98
C PHE A 166 -3.94 -4.07 -4.74
N ASP A 167 -3.02 -5.02 -4.94
CA ASP A 167 -2.30 -5.65 -3.85
C ASP A 167 -0.88 -6.07 -4.25
N TYR A 168 -0.05 -6.25 -3.23
CA TYR A 168 1.33 -6.68 -3.36
C TYR A 168 1.73 -7.52 -2.15
N LEU A 169 2.36 -8.67 -2.41
CA LEU A 169 2.85 -9.55 -1.35
C LEU A 169 4.29 -9.17 -0.97
N ALA A 170 4.42 -8.36 0.08
CA ALA A 170 5.72 -7.89 0.58
C ALA A 170 6.35 -8.89 1.56
N THR A 171 7.68 -8.96 1.56
CA THR A 171 8.48 -9.71 2.54
C THR A 171 9.44 -8.75 3.27
N PRO A 172 8.94 -7.93 4.22
CA PRO A 172 9.78 -6.97 4.93
C PRO A 172 10.84 -7.71 5.74
N LYS A 173 12.10 -7.29 5.56
CA LYS A 173 13.25 -7.87 6.28
C LYS A 173 13.50 -7.18 7.62
N ILE A 174 13.01 -5.97 7.79
CA ILE A 174 13.15 -5.12 8.98
C ILE A 174 11.93 -4.18 9.04
N LEU A 175 11.72 -3.47 10.15
CA LEU A 175 10.74 -2.39 10.26
C LEU A 175 10.69 -1.58 8.95
N SER A 176 9.55 -1.57 8.28
CA SER A 176 9.41 -0.94 6.97
C SER A 176 8.11 -0.15 6.89
N ALA A 177 8.19 1.10 6.45
CA ALA A 177 7.03 1.89 6.08
C ALA A 177 6.73 1.70 4.59
N TYR A 178 5.45 1.62 4.23
CA TYR A 178 4.97 1.52 2.86
C TYR A 178 4.02 2.67 2.55
N GLN A 179 4.13 3.22 1.35
CA GLN A 179 3.27 4.28 0.84
C GLN A 179 2.94 3.99 -0.62
N VAL A 180 1.79 4.44 -1.10
CA VAL A 180 1.41 4.35 -2.52
C VAL A 180 1.28 5.74 -3.10
N SER A 181 1.83 5.93 -4.30
CA SER A 181 1.63 7.13 -5.11
C SER A 181 0.83 6.80 -6.36
N TRP A 182 -0.12 7.66 -6.69
CA TRP A 182 -0.98 7.52 -7.86
C TRP A 182 -1.50 8.89 -8.32
N ARG A 183 -1.31 9.24 -9.60
CA ARG A 183 -1.76 10.51 -10.22
C ARG A 183 -1.43 11.77 -9.39
N GLY A 184 -0.24 11.82 -8.80
CA GLY A 184 0.20 12.94 -7.95
C GLY A 184 -0.33 12.90 -6.51
N ALA A 185 -1.31 12.04 -6.20
CA ALA A 185 -1.72 11.75 -4.84
C ALA A 185 -0.77 10.76 -4.17
N SER A 186 -0.65 10.86 -2.85
CA SER A 186 0.07 9.90 -2.02
C SER A 186 -0.83 9.44 -0.88
N SER A 187 -0.80 8.14 -0.59
CA SER A 187 -1.49 7.60 0.58
C SER A 187 -0.80 8.06 1.88
N ILE A 188 -1.43 7.77 3.02
CA ILE A 188 -0.71 7.67 4.29
C ILE A 188 0.39 6.60 4.20
N ALA A 189 1.35 6.62 5.14
CA ALA A 189 2.30 5.53 5.30
C ALA A 189 1.74 4.48 6.27
N VAL A 190 1.84 3.20 5.91
CA VAL A 190 1.57 2.07 6.81
C VAL A 190 2.87 1.40 7.20
N THR A 191 3.03 1.08 8.48
CA THR A 191 4.24 0.48 9.01
C THR A 191 4.04 -1.00 9.27
N VAL A 192 4.99 -1.81 8.85
CA VAL A 192 5.06 -3.24 9.20
C VAL A 192 6.31 -3.46 10.04
N GLU A 193 6.10 -3.87 11.30
CA GLU A 193 7.16 -4.22 12.22
C GLU A 193 7.60 -5.67 12.02
N VAL A 194 8.86 -5.96 12.31
CA VAL A 194 9.44 -7.29 12.12
C VAL A 194 9.96 -7.85 13.44
N LYS A 195 9.55 -9.07 13.75
CA LYS A 195 10.11 -9.88 14.84
C LYS A 195 11.16 -10.83 14.25
N PRO A 196 12.35 -10.98 14.85
CA PRO A 196 13.24 -12.06 14.44
C PRO A 196 12.55 -13.41 14.63
N LYS A 197 12.85 -14.36 13.76
CA LYS A 197 12.28 -15.71 13.87
C LYS A 197 13.14 -16.51 14.85
N VAL A 198 12.59 -16.75 16.04
CA VAL A 198 13.20 -17.54 17.12
C VAL A 198 12.59 -18.93 17.11
N VAL A 199 13.43 -19.95 17.08
CA VAL A 199 13.00 -21.36 17.06
C VAL A 199 13.68 -22.11 18.19
N ILE A 200 12.93 -23.01 18.81
CA ILE A 200 13.43 -23.94 19.83
C ILE A 200 13.16 -25.38 19.37
N SER A 201 14.10 -26.27 19.64
CA SER A 201 13.92 -27.71 19.57
C SER A 201 14.53 -28.38 20.81
N TYR A 202 14.04 -29.56 21.15
CA TYR A 202 14.49 -30.33 22.31
C TYR A 202 14.70 -31.80 21.94
N ALA A 203 15.91 -32.29 22.16
CA ALA A 203 16.28 -33.69 21.93
C ALA A 203 16.08 -34.49 23.23
N ARG A 204 14.99 -35.27 23.32
CA ARG A 204 14.64 -36.04 24.53
C ARG A 204 15.72 -37.03 24.96
N ALA A 205 16.35 -37.71 24.00
CA ALA A 205 17.38 -38.72 24.27
C ALA A 205 18.60 -38.15 25.01
N THR A 206 18.97 -36.90 24.72
CA THR A 206 20.13 -36.24 25.32
C THR A 206 19.75 -35.17 26.33
N GLY A 207 18.49 -34.76 26.41
CA GLY A 207 18.06 -33.63 27.24
C GLY A 207 18.57 -32.26 26.75
N VAL A 208 19.01 -32.16 25.50
CA VAL A 208 19.61 -30.95 24.93
C VAL A 208 18.57 -30.09 24.23
N PHE A 209 18.56 -28.80 24.54
CA PHE A 209 17.86 -27.78 23.77
C PHE A 209 18.75 -27.25 22.65
N THR A 210 18.14 -26.96 21.51
CA THR A 210 18.75 -26.15 20.47
C THR A 210 17.86 -24.95 20.21
N THR A 211 18.47 -23.77 20.12
CA THR A 211 17.79 -22.56 19.70
C THR A 211 18.47 -21.97 18.48
N ARG A 212 17.68 -21.35 17.60
CA ARG A 212 18.17 -20.58 16.46
C ARG A 212 17.35 -19.30 16.32
N VAL A 213 18.04 -18.20 16.08
CA VAL A 213 17.45 -16.91 15.76
C VAL A 213 17.86 -16.51 14.35
N THR A 214 16.89 -16.09 13.55
CA THR A 214 17.08 -15.66 12.16
C THR A 214 16.47 -14.28 11.94
N GLY A 215 17.18 -13.44 11.18
CA GLY A 215 16.87 -12.05 10.89
C GLY A 215 17.77 -11.53 9.78
N GLY A 216 17.59 -10.27 9.41
CA GLY A 216 18.37 -9.57 8.39
C GLY A 216 19.78 -9.18 8.83
N SER A 217 20.06 -9.24 10.14
CA SER A 217 21.39 -9.00 10.73
C SER A 217 21.88 -10.23 11.50
N SER A 218 23.19 -10.31 11.74
CA SER A 218 23.78 -11.38 12.55
C SER A 218 23.34 -11.30 14.02
N TYR A 219 23.03 -12.47 14.60
CA TYR A 219 22.74 -12.64 16.03
C TYR A 219 23.91 -13.23 16.82
N ALA A 220 25.11 -13.26 16.25
CA ALA A 220 26.32 -13.69 16.95
C ALA A 220 26.54 -12.88 18.23
N GLY A 221 26.83 -13.57 19.35
CA GLY A 221 27.06 -12.93 20.64
C GLY A 221 25.80 -12.36 21.32
N LYS A 222 24.65 -12.35 20.64
CA LYS A 222 23.38 -11.93 21.24
C LYS A 222 22.86 -12.98 22.19
N SER A 223 22.06 -12.54 23.16
CA SER A 223 21.51 -13.37 24.22
C SER A 223 20.03 -13.66 23.98
N VAL A 224 19.63 -14.89 24.28
CA VAL A 224 18.25 -15.32 24.44
C VAL A 224 18.03 -15.91 25.82
N TYR A 225 16.78 -16.02 26.24
CA TYR A 225 16.40 -16.53 27.55
C TYR A 225 15.50 -17.75 27.35
N LEU A 226 15.88 -18.88 27.94
CA LEU A 226 14.93 -19.95 28.18
C LEU A 226 13.99 -19.49 29.28
N GLN A 227 12.70 -19.43 28.96
CA GLN A 227 11.63 -19.12 29.89
C GLN A 227 10.83 -20.36 30.22
N ARG A 228 10.31 -20.44 31.44
CA ARG A 228 9.35 -21.44 31.90
C ARG A 228 8.05 -20.73 32.29
N LEU A 229 6.91 -21.33 31.97
CA LEU A 229 5.62 -20.87 32.48
C LEU A 229 5.50 -21.27 33.96
N SER A 230 5.22 -20.32 34.84
CA SER A 230 4.96 -20.55 36.27
C SER A 230 3.55 -21.10 36.49
N SER A 231 3.29 -21.61 37.69
CA SER A 231 1.94 -22.02 38.12
C SER A 231 0.93 -20.87 38.10
N LEU A 232 1.41 -19.63 38.24
CA LEU A 232 0.62 -18.40 38.14
C LEU A 232 0.42 -17.92 36.68
N GLY A 233 0.81 -18.71 35.68
CA GLY A 233 0.66 -18.36 34.27
C GLY A 233 1.65 -17.31 33.74
N GLN A 234 2.70 -17.00 34.49
CA GLN A 234 3.71 -16.00 34.11
C GLN A 234 4.96 -16.65 33.53
N TRP A 235 5.58 -16.01 32.54
CA TRP A 235 6.84 -16.49 31.98
C TRP A 235 8.04 -15.99 32.78
N VAL A 236 8.80 -16.92 33.35
CA VAL A 236 9.99 -16.61 34.15
C VAL A 236 11.26 -17.04 33.42
N ASN A 237 12.27 -16.17 33.40
CA ASN A 237 13.59 -16.49 32.85
C ASN A 237 14.29 -17.51 33.75
N ILE A 238 14.65 -18.67 33.20
CA ILE A 238 15.34 -19.73 33.95
C ILE A 238 16.78 -19.96 33.47
N LYS A 239 17.14 -19.47 32.27
CA LYS A 239 18.52 -19.53 31.77
C LYS A 239 18.76 -18.49 30.68
N LYS A 240 19.87 -17.75 30.78
CA LYS A 240 20.40 -16.91 29.70
C LYS A 240 21.33 -17.73 28.81
N VAL A 241 21.25 -17.55 27.50
CA VAL A 241 21.96 -18.33 26.49
C VAL A 241 22.53 -17.38 25.43
N THR A 242 23.86 -17.37 25.27
CA THR A 242 24.54 -16.58 24.24
C THR A 242 24.68 -17.39 22.96
N LEU A 243 24.30 -16.79 21.83
CA LEU A 243 24.30 -17.41 20.50
C LEU A 243 25.70 -17.39 19.88
N ASN A 244 26.02 -18.45 19.13
CA ASN A 244 27.25 -18.55 18.34
C ASN A 244 27.19 -17.72 17.04
N LEU A 245 28.24 -17.79 16.22
CA LEU A 245 28.36 -17.08 14.94
C LEU A 245 27.18 -17.32 13.98
N TYR A 246 26.47 -18.44 14.12
CA TYR A 246 25.32 -18.79 13.28
C TYR A 246 23.97 -18.37 13.88
N GLY A 247 23.97 -17.56 14.95
CA GLY A 247 22.75 -17.19 15.66
C GLY A 247 22.07 -18.38 16.35
N SER A 248 22.85 -19.41 16.71
CA SER A 248 22.33 -20.66 17.28
C SER A 248 23.05 -21.05 18.57
N LYS A 249 22.42 -21.89 19.38
CA LYS A 249 23.10 -22.49 20.54
C LYS A 249 22.46 -23.81 20.94
N ARG A 250 23.30 -24.79 21.28
CA ARG A 250 22.92 -26.01 22.00
C ARG A 250 23.23 -25.83 23.49
N PHE A 251 22.30 -26.22 24.35
CA PHE A 251 22.48 -26.07 25.80
C PHE A 251 21.60 -27.04 26.59
N PHE A 252 22.02 -27.36 27.81
CA PHE A 252 21.24 -28.11 28.79
C PHE A 252 20.52 -27.19 29.76
N ALA A 253 19.36 -27.60 30.28
CA ALA A 253 18.63 -26.88 31.33
C ALA A 253 18.26 -27.84 32.48
N PRO A 254 19.21 -28.18 33.36
CA PRO A 254 18.99 -29.16 34.44
C PRO A 254 18.05 -28.64 35.53
N THR A 255 17.76 -27.34 35.56
CA THR A 255 16.93 -26.65 36.57
C THR A 255 15.42 -26.80 36.33
N LEU A 256 14.99 -27.58 35.33
CA LEU A 256 13.56 -27.84 35.12
C LEU A 256 13.02 -28.74 36.24
N PRO A 257 11.91 -28.36 36.91
CA PRO A 257 11.31 -29.16 37.97
C PRO A 257 10.81 -30.51 37.44
N LYS A 258 10.64 -31.47 38.35
CA LYS A 258 9.93 -32.72 38.04
C LYS A 258 8.48 -32.41 37.62
N GLY A 259 7.93 -33.25 36.75
CA GLY A 259 6.60 -33.06 36.18
C GLY A 259 6.58 -32.25 34.90
N LEU A 260 5.41 -31.70 34.57
CA LEU A 260 5.16 -30.97 33.33
C LEU A 260 5.74 -29.55 33.41
N SER A 261 6.57 -29.20 32.44
CA SER A 261 7.10 -27.85 32.22
C SER A 261 6.74 -27.37 30.82
N ARG A 262 6.21 -26.15 30.73
CA ARG A 262 6.06 -25.42 29.46
C ARG A 262 7.19 -24.41 29.32
N VAL A 263 7.93 -24.48 28.23
CA VAL A 263 9.12 -23.64 27.99
C VAL A 263 9.09 -22.97 26.63
N ARG A 264 9.76 -21.82 26.52
CA ARG A 264 9.99 -21.11 25.25
C ARG A 264 11.33 -20.40 25.28
N ILE A 265 11.85 -20.03 24.11
CA ILE A 265 12.95 -19.08 24.01
C ILE A 265 12.37 -17.69 23.82
N PHE A 266 12.90 -16.72 24.55
CA PHE A 266 12.55 -15.31 24.44
C PHE A 266 13.79 -14.48 24.12
N MET A 267 13.66 -13.53 23.20
CA MET A 267 14.67 -12.55 22.85
C MET A 267 14.11 -11.14 23.10
N THR A 268 14.84 -10.34 23.88
CA THR A 268 14.45 -8.96 24.16
C THR A 268 14.68 -8.06 22.95
N VAL A 269 14.00 -6.91 22.91
CA VAL A 269 14.16 -5.91 21.83
C VAL A 269 15.62 -5.43 21.69
N ASN A 270 16.32 -5.20 22.81
CA ASN A 270 17.73 -4.79 22.79
C ASN A 270 18.65 -5.85 22.18
N GLN A 271 18.31 -7.13 22.31
CA GLN A 271 19.07 -8.23 21.71
C GLN A 271 18.68 -8.46 20.24
N ALA A 272 17.43 -8.17 19.87
CA ALA A 272 16.95 -8.22 18.50
C ALA A 272 17.59 -7.14 17.61
N GLY A 273 17.86 -5.96 18.18
CA GLY A 273 18.50 -4.83 17.50
C GLY A 273 17.50 -3.80 16.97
N ALA A 274 18.01 -2.64 16.58
CA ALA A 274 17.18 -1.55 16.04
C ALA A 274 16.42 -2.00 14.78
N GLY A 275 15.18 -1.55 14.65
CA GLY A 275 14.28 -1.97 13.56
C GLY A 275 13.65 -3.36 13.74
N TYR A 276 13.87 -4.02 14.88
CA TYR A 276 13.19 -5.26 15.26
C TYR A 276 12.44 -5.12 16.57
N LEU A 277 11.38 -5.90 16.71
CA LEU A 277 10.70 -6.13 17.99
C LEU A 277 11.34 -7.26 18.79
N SER A 278 10.96 -7.36 20.06
CA SER A 278 11.16 -8.58 20.84
C SER A 278 10.43 -9.77 20.21
N SER A 279 10.95 -10.98 20.40
CA SER A 279 10.39 -12.19 19.81
C SER A 279 10.53 -13.41 20.72
N MET A 280 9.74 -14.42 20.43
CA MET A 280 9.73 -15.68 21.14
C MET A 280 9.53 -16.85 20.19
N SER A 281 10.03 -18.01 20.58
CA SER A 281 9.70 -19.26 19.91
C SER A 281 8.27 -19.70 20.23
N GLY A 282 7.81 -20.75 19.52
CA GLY A 282 6.70 -21.56 20.00
C GLY A 282 6.97 -22.15 21.39
N THR A 283 5.90 -22.55 22.07
CA THR A 283 5.97 -23.17 23.40
C THR A 283 6.13 -24.68 23.28
N TRP A 284 7.07 -25.24 24.02
CA TRP A 284 7.29 -26.69 24.14
C TRP A 284 6.82 -27.20 25.50
N SER A 285 6.14 -28.34 25.50
CA SER A 285 5.73 -29.03 26.72
C SER A 285 6.64 -30.25 26.95
N LEU A 286 7.20 -30.35 28.15
CA LEU A 286 8.19 -31.34 28.54
C LEU A 286 7.79 -31.96 29.87
N THR A 287 7.86 -33.28 29.97
CA THR A 287 7.63 -33.98 31.24
C THR A 287 8.94 -34.59 31.70
N ARG A 288 9.46 -34.12 32.84
CA ARG A 288 10.61 -34.73 33.50
C ARG A 288 10.12 -35.70 34.56
N ARG A 289 10.53 -36.97 34.45
CA ARG A 289 10.29 -37.99 35.48
C ARG A 289 11.17 -37.72 36.71
#